data_AF-A0A8S3U2E4-F1
#
_entry.id   AF-A0A8S3U2E4-F1
#
_cell.length_a   1.000
_cell.length_b   1.000
_cell.length_c   1.000
_cell.angle_alpha   90.00
_cell.angle_beta   90.00
_cell.angle_gamma   90.00
#
_symmetry.space_group_name_H-M   'P 1'
#
loop_
_entity.id
_entity.type
_entity.pdbx_description
1 polymer ?
#
loop_
_entity_poly.entity_id
_entity_poly.type
_entity_poly.pdbx_seq_one_letter_code
_entity_poly.pdbx_strand_id
1 'polypeptide(L)'
;MENNSSFNSFKQKCKGFVDSLPLMRTVLPERKQTGKRFNQESLVFDILGVKYDAHNAVGDVKSLQQLVEHFALTNEKITPHSFSVEYVLQSVRQLISFNKRLASFTIPASVLSKGMVRKMAKSGLEQRHLILANEREGSDGVANLLSELFLENPESQKTEKL
;
A
#
# COMPACT_ATOMS: atom_id res chain seq x y z
N MET A 1 -16.36 3.80 -14.10
CA MET A 1 -16.58 2.60 -13.24
C MET A 1 -17.90 2.65 -12.45
N GLU A 2 -18.75 3.66 -12.63
CA GLU A 2 -19.86 3.90 -11.69
C GLU A 2 -21.16 3.12 -11.95
N ASN A 3 -21.35 2.52 -13.13
CA ASN A 3 -22.54 1.73 -13.43
C ASN A 3 -22.20 0.27 -13.76
N ASN A 4 -21.71 -0.47 -12.77
CA ASN A 4 -21.53 -1.91 -12.90
C ASN A 4 -22.37 -2.64 -11.84
N SER A 5 -23.53 -3.18 -12.26
CA SER A 5 -24.52 -3.83 -11.39
C SER A 5 -23.90 -4.94 -10.50
N SER A 6 -22.91 -5.66 -11.05
CA SER A 6 -22.14 -6.68 -10.32
C SER A 6 -21.35 -6.09 -9.15
N PHE A 7 -20.74 -4.93 -9.34
CA PHE A 7 -19.93 -4.28 -8.31
C PHE A 7 -20.77 -3.72 -7.16
N ASN A 8 -21.93 -3.14 -7.48
CA ASN A 8 -22.85 -2.66 -6.45
C ASN A 8 -23.42 -3.82 -5.62
N SER A 9 -23.71 -4.95 -6.27
CA SER A 9 -24.11 -6.18 -5.58
C SER A 9 -23.01 -6.71 -4.64
N PHE A 10 -21.74 -6.63 -5.06
CA PHE A 10 -20.59 -6.99 -4.21
C PHE A 10 -20.49 -6.09 -2.97
N LYS A 11 -20.58 -4.76 -3.11
CA LYS A 11 -20.54 -3.83 -1.97
C LYS A 11 -21.63 -4.08 -0.94
N GLN A 12 -22.82 -4.49 -1.38
CA GLN A 12 -23.92 -4.79 -0.46
C GLN A 12 -23.60 -5.99 0.44
N LYS A 13 -22.85 -6.98 -0.08
CA LYS A 13 -22.50 -8.23 0.61
C LYS A 13 -21.17 -8.14 1.37
N CYS A 14 -20.19 -7.38 0.87
CA CYS A 14 -18.87 -7.23 1.47
C CYS A 14 -18.80 -5.94 2.28
N LYS A 15 -18.67 -6.06 3.60
CA LYS A 15 -18.55 -4.90 4.51
C LYS A 15 -17.14 -4.32 4.58
N GLY A 16 -16.15 -5.08 4.11
CA GLY A 16 -14.75 -4.69 4.13
C GLY A 16 -13.85 -5.91 4.01
N PHE A 17 -12.57 -5.66 4.24
CA PHE A 17 -11.50 -6.64 4.13
C PHE A 17 -10.64 -6.57 5.39
N VAL A 18 -9.88 -7.63 5.64
CA VAL A 18 -8.98 -7.73 6.78
C VAL A 18 -7.63 -8.21 6.28
N ASP A 19 -6.56 -7.54 6.68
CA ASP A 19 -5.21 -8.06 6.46
C ASP A 19 -4.89 -9.09 7.56
N SER A 20 -4.86 -10.36 7.18
CA SER A 20 -4.66 -11.47 8.10
C SER A 20 -3.25 -11.49 8.68
N LEU A 21 -2.23 -10.96 7.99
CA LEU A 21 -0.85 -11.00 8.47
C LEU A 21 -0.63 -10.15 9.74
N PRO A 22 -0.94 -8.83 9.77
CA PRO A 22 -0.82 -8.03 10.98
C PRO A 22 -1.78 -8.52 12.07
N LEU A 23 -2.97 -9.01 11.71
CA LEU A 23 -3.90 -9.64 12.66
C LEU A 23 -3.28 -10.86 13.35
N MET A 24 -2.68 -11.78 12.58
CA MET A 24 -2.01 -12.96 13.14
C MET A 24 -0.83 -12.57 14.04
N ARG A 25 -0.10 -11.50 13.72
CA ARG A 25 0.97 -10.97 14.59
C ARG A 25 0.45 -10.42 15.91
N THR A 26 -0.75 -9.84 15.93
CA THR A 26 -1.42 -9.36 17.15
C THR A 26 -1.88 -10.52 18.01
N VAL A 27 -2.43 -11.59 17.42
CA VAL A 27 -2.97 -12.73 18.18
C VAL A 27 -1.93 -13.76 18.61
N LEU A 28 -0.74 -13.74 18.01
CA LEU A 28 0.39 -14.62 18.33
C LEU A 28 1.64 -13.83 18.75
N PRO A 29 1.60 -13.07 19.85
CA PRO A 29 2.73 -12.23 20.29
C PRO A 29 3.99 -13.06 20.60
N GLU A 30 3.84 -14.25 21.18
CA GLU A 30 4.96 -15.15 21.49
C GLU A 30 5.69 -15.64 20.23
N ARG A 31 4.93 -15.93 19.16
CA ARG A 31 5.49 -16.32 17.87
C ARG A 31 6.31 -15.18 17.26
N LYS A 32 5.85 -13.93 17.44
CA LYS A 32 6.59 -12.72 17.03
C LYS A 32 7.89 -12.56 17.81
N GLN A 33 7.88 -12.79 19.13
CA GLN A 33 9.06 -12.71 19.99
C GLN A 33 10.11 -13.77 19.64
N THR A 34 9.68 -14.99 19.31
CA THR A 34 10.57 -16.08 18.92
C THR A 34 11.12 -15.95 17.49
N GLY A 35 10.69 -14.94 16.73
CA GLY A 35 11.14 -14.74 15.34
C GLY A 35 10.64 -15.79 14.35
N LYS A 36 9.68 -16.63 14.75
CA LYS A 36 9.09 -17.64 13.86
C LYS A 36 8.35 -16.98 12.70
N ARG A 37 8.36 -17.65 11.55
CA ARG A 37 7.75 -17.13 10.30
C ARG A 37 6.23 -17.02 10.43
N PHE A 38 5.67 -15.99 9.79
CA PHE A 38 4.23 -15.74 9.68
C PHE A 38 3.70 -15.93 8.26
N ASN A 39 4.44 -16.62 7.39
CA ASN A 39 3.83 -17.04 6.12
C ASN A 39 2.72 -18.06 6.41
N GLN A 40 1.72 -18.11 5.54
CA GLN A 40 0.50 -18.87 5.79
C GLN A 40 0.78 -20.36 5.98
N GLU A 41 1.66 -20.94 5.15
CA GLU A 41 2.11 -22.33 5.29
C GLU A 41 2.66 -22.67 6.67
N SER A 42 3.58 -21.84 7.19
CA SER A 42 4.18 -22.06 8.50
C SER A 42 3.16 -21.90 9.62
N LEU A 43 2.23 -20.97 9.49
CA LEU A 43 1.15 -20.78 10.48
C LEU A 43 0.22 -21.99 10.50
N VAL A 44 -0.28 -22.40 9.34
CA VAL A 44 -1.20 -23.54 9.20
C VAL A 44 -0.54 -24.83 9.70
N PHE A 45 0.71 -25.09 9.31
CA PHE A 45 1.42 -26.28 9.77
C PHE A 45 1.66 -26.27 11.28
N ASP A 46 2.19 -25.18 11.84
CA ASP A 46 2.55 -25.14 13.26
C ASP A 46 1.33 -25.08 14.21
N ILE A 47 0.21 -24.50 13.76
CA ILE A 47 -0.98 -24.26 14.61
C ILE A 47 -2.02 -25.36 14.39
N LEU A 48 -2.26 -25.75 13.15
CA LEU A 48 -3.29 -26.74 12.81
C LEU A 48 -2.71 -28.13 12.55
N GLY A 49 -1.38 -28.27 12.43
CA GLY A 49 -0.72 -29.56 12.20
C GLY A 49 -0.90 -30.10 10.78
N VAL A 50 -1.42 -29.30 9.84
CA VAL A 50 -1.74 -29.75 8.47
C VAL A 50 -0.83 -29.12 7.43
N LYS A 51 -0.54 -29.89 6.38
CA LYS A 51 0.03 -29.38 5.14
C LYS A 51 -1.08 -29.26 4.11
N TYR A 52 -0.97 -28.28 3.23
CA TYR A 52 -1.90 -28.07 2.13
C TYR A 52 -1.12 -27.68 0.87
N ASP A 53 -1.80 -27.73 -0.28
CA ASP A 53 -1.24 -27.31 -1.56
C ASP A 53 -1.15 -25.76 -1.59
N ALA A 54 -0.04 -25.23 -1.10
CA ALA A 54 0.21 -23.79 -1.08
C ALA A 54 0.42 -23.25 -2.50
N HIS A 55 0.05 -21.99 -2.73
CA HIS A 55 -0.02 -21.37 -4.05
C HIS A 55 -1.19 -21.87 -4.94
N ASN A 56 -2.04 -22.75 -4.41
CA ASN A 56 -3.36 -23.00 -4.94
C ASN A 56 -4.37 -22.07 -4.25
N ALA A 57 -4.99 -21.16 -5.00
CA ALA A 57 -5.89 -20.16 -4.43
C ALA A 57 -7.04 -20.76 -3.59
N VAL A 58 -7.59 -21.92 -3.96
CA VAL A 58 -8.64 -22.59 -3.20
C VAL A 58 -8.08 -23.21 -1.91
N GLY A 59 -6.90 -23.82 -2.00
CA GLY A 59 -6.15 -24.34 -0.84
C GLY A 59 -5.83 -23.21 0.15
N ASP A 60 -5.25 -22.12 -0.36
CA ASP A 60 -4.88 -20.95 0.42
C ASP A 60 -6.08 -20.36 1.18
N VAL A 61 -7.22 -20.18 0.51
CA VAL A 61 -8.43 -19.62 1.14
C VAL A 61 -9.01 -20.56 2.19
N LYS A 62 -9.10 -21.87 1.90
CA LYS A 62 -9.63 -22.85 2.86
C LYS A 62 -8.75 -22.96 4.11
N SER A 63 -7.44 -23.02 3.94
CA SER A 63 -6.50 -23.10 5.06
C SER A 63 -6.46 -21.80 5.87
N LEU A 64 -6.56 -20.63 5.22
CA LEU A 64 -6.69 -19.36 5.93
C LEU A 64 -7.99 -19.28 6.73
N GLN A 65 -9.11 -19.75 6.18
CA GLN A 65 -10.40 -19.80 6.88
C GLN A 65 -10.29 -20.64 8.16
N GLN A 66 -9.76 -21.87 8.06
CA GLN A 66 -9.57 -22.75 9.21
C GLN A 66 -8.67 -22.12 10.28
N LEU A 67 -7.61 -21.42 9.86
CA LEU A 67 -6.71 -20.72 10.77
C LEU A 67 -7.43 -19.60 11.52
N VAL A 68 -8.24 -18.80 10.83
CA VAL A 68 -9.02 -17.71 11.44
C VAL A 68 -10.08 -18.26 12.41
N GLU A 69 -10.77 -19.33 12.02
CA GLU A 69 -11.78 -20.01 12.85
C GLU A 69 -11.16 -20.60 14.13
N HIS A 70 -9.95 -21.17 14.04
CA HIS A 70 -9.24 -21.72 15.19
C HIS A 70 -9.00 -20.69 16.30
N PHE A 71 -8.76 -19.43 15.96
CA PHE A 71 -8.50 -18.37 16.94
C PHE A 71 -9.76 -17.71 17.51
N ALA A 72 -10.96 -18.08 17.04
CA ALA A 72 -12.24 -17.49 17.48
C ALA A 72 -12.18 -15.96 17.60
N LEU A 73 -11.71 -15.30 16.54
CA LEU A 73 -11.37 -13.87 16.56
C LEU A 73 -12.58 -12.98 16.83
N THR A 74 -12.44 -12.06 17.79
CA THR A 74 -13.46 -11.06 18.11
C THR A 74 -13.36 -9.84 17.21
N ASN A 75 -14.46 -9.10 17.04
CA ASN A 75 -14.48 -7.86 16.26
C ASN A 75 -13.45 -6.82 16.77
N GLU A 76 -13.18 -6.79 18.06
CA GLU A 76 -12.17 -5.90 18.67
C GLU A 76 -10.76 -6.17 18.12
N LYS A 77 -10.40 -7.45 17.90
CA LYS A 77 -9.11 -7.83 17.33
C LYS A 77 -9.06 -7.62 15.82
N ILE A 78 -10.19 -7.83 15.14
CA ILE A 78 -10.28 -7.75 13.67
C ILE A 78 -10.27 -6.28 13.20
N THR A 79 -11.07 -5.42 13.82
CA THR A 79 -11.32 -4.04 13.37
C THR A 79 -10.07 -3.21 13.10
N PRO A 80 -9.01 -3.24 13.94
CA PRO A 80 -7.78 -2.47 13.70
C PRO A 80 -7.01 -2.87 12.45
N HIS A 81 -7.28 -4.07 11.92
CA HIS A 81 -6.63 -4.64 10.75
C HIS A 81 -7.58 -4.69 9.54
N SER A 82 -8.76 -4.10 9.69
CA SER A 82 -9.78 -4.03 8.66
C SER A 82 -9.68 -2.75 7.85
N PHE A 83 -10.10 -2.82 6.59
CA PHE A 83 -10.24 -1.66 5.72
C PHE A 83 -11.51 -1.78 4.87
N SER A 84 -12.12 -0.64 4.57
CA SER A 84 -13.39 -0.59 3.85
C SER A 84 -13.23 -0.90 2.37
N VAL A 85 -14.34 -1.21 1.70
CA VAL A 85 -14.36 -1.36 0.25
C VAL A 85 -13.96 -0.05 -0.44
N GLU A 86 -14.38 1.10 0.11
CA GLU A 86 -14.02 2.44 -0.38
C GLU A 86 -12.52 2.67 -0.33
N TYR A 87 -11.85 2.26 0.75
CA TYR A 87 -10.40 2.35 0.87
C TYR A 87 -9.71 1.57 -0.26
N VAL A 88 -10.10 0.30 -0.48
CA VAL A 88 -9.53 -0.53 -1.55
C VAL A 88 -9.72 0.12 -2.91
N LEU A 89 -10.92 0.65 -3.20
CA LEU A 89 -11.18 1.32 -4.47
C LEU A 89 -10.27 2.53 -4.65
N GLN A 90 -10.09 3.31 -3.60
CA GLN A 90 -9.21 4.46 -3.64
C GLN A 90 -7.76 4.04 -3.88
N SER A 91 -7.27 3.01 -3.19
CA SER A 91 -5.93 2.45 -3.40
C SER A 91 -5.73 1.94 -4.82
N VAL A 92 -6.71 1.22 -5.39
CA VAL A 92 -6.66 0.73 -6.78
C VAL A 92 -6.63 1.90 -7.77
N ARG A 93 -7.47 2.93 -7.58
CA ARG A 93 -7.45 4.14 -8.42
C ARG A 93 -6.11 4.86 -8.35
N GLN A 94 -5.54 4.99 -7.15
CA GLN A 94 -4.23 5.59 -6.95
C GLN A 94 -3.13 4.78 -7.65
N LEU A 95 -3.18 3.45 -7.57
CA LEU A 95 -2.24 2.56 -8.25
C LEU A 95 -2.32 2.69 -9.78
N ILE A 96 -3.54 2.68 -10.34
CA ILE A 96 -3.76 2.89 -11.78
C ILE A 96 -3.21 4.25 -12.21
N SER A 97 -3.53 5.30 -11.44
CA SER A 97 -3.06 6.65 -11.74
C SER A 97 -1.54 6.75 -11.65
N PHE A 98 -0.93 6.15 -10.62
CA PHE A 98 0.51 6.07 -10.46
C PHE A 98 1.17 5.35 -11.64
N ASN A 99 0.64 4.21 -12.07
CA ASN A 99 1.15 3.46 -13.22
C ASN A 99 1.03 4.25 -14.53
N LYS A 100 -0.10 4.96 -14.72
CA LYS A 100 -0.27 5.87 -15.86
C LYS A 100 0.79 6.96 -15.86
N ARG A 101 1.03 7.60 -14.71
CA ARG A 101 2.07 8.63 -14.57
C ARG A 101 3.46 8.06 -14.80
N LEU A 102 3.76 6.88 -14.26
CA LEU A 102 5.02 6.19 -14.46
C LEU A 102 5.27 5.92 -15.95
N ALA A 103 4.25 5.46 -16.67
CA ALA A 103 4.31 5.21 -18.11
C ALA A 103 4.41 6.49 -18.96
N SER A 104 4.10 7.67 -18.40
CA SER A 104 4.22 8.95 -19.11
C SER A 104 5.68 9.38 -19.33
N PHE A 105 6.63 8.81 -18.59
CA PHE A 105 8.05 9.15 -18.72
C PHE A 105 8.73 8.29 -19.78
N THR A 106 9.06 8.91 -20.91
CA THR A 106 9.84 8.36 -22.02
C THR A 106 11.33 8.74 -21.95
N ILE A 107 11.74 9.50 -20.92
CA ILE A 107 13.11 9.96 -20.74
C ILE A 107 14.05 8.76 -20.48
N PRO A 108 15.20 8.66 -21.17
CA PRO A 108 16.14 7.58 -20.98
C PRO A 108 16.66 7.46 -19.55
N ALA A 109 16.96 6.23 -19.13
CA ALA A 109 17.48 5.94 -17.79
C ALA A 109 18.86 6.58 -17.51
N SER A 110 19.61 6.94 -18.57
CA SER A 110 20.86 7.69 -18.48
C SER A 110 20.68 9.14 -18.03
N VAL A 111 19.47 9.70 -18.19
CA VAL A 111 19.13 11.06 -17.77
C VAL A 111 18.35 11.03 -16.46
N LEU A 112 17.38 10.11 -16.33
CA LEU A 112 16.57 9.96 -15.11
C LEU A 112 16.55 8.52 -14.64
N SER A 113 17.04 8.29 -13.42
CA SER A 113 16.96 6.97 -12.82
C SER A 113 15.51 6.53 -12.61
N LYS A 114 15.26 5.22 -12.67
CA LYS A 114 13.94 4.63 -12.36
C LYS A 114 13.41 5.04 -10.98
N GLY A 115 14.31 5.24 -10.02
CA GLY A 115 13.98 5.70 -8.67
C GLY A 115 13.43 7.12 -8.65
N MET A 116 14.05 8.05 -9.39
CA MET A 116 13.57 9.43 -9.51
C MET A 116 12.22 9.48 -10.21
N VAL A 117 12.07 8.78 -11.33
CA VAL A 117 10.80 8.70 -12.07
C VAL A 117 9.68 8.18 -11.16
N ARG A 118 9.96 7.15 -10.35
CA ARG A 118 8.99 6.64 -9.36
C ARG A 118 8.64 7.68 -8.29
N LYS A 119 9.61 8.44 -7.76
CA LYS A 119 9.34 9.51 -6.78
C LYS A 119 8.45 10.59 -7.40
N MET A 120 8.77 11.06 -8.60
CA MET A 120 7.96 12.03 -9.35
C MET A 120 6.52 11.54 -9.57
N ALA A 121 6.36 10.31 -10.09
CA ALA A 121 5.04 9.73 -10.31
C ALA A 121 4.25 9.53 -9.00
N LYS A 122 4.92 9.27 -7.87
CA LYS A 122 4.26 9.24 -6.54
C LYS A 122 3.78 10.63 -6.13
N SER A 123 4.56 11.67 -6.38
CA SER A 123 4.19 13.07 -6.12
C SER A 123 3.17 13.66 -7.12
N GLY A 124 2.59 12.83 -8.00
CA GLY A 124 1.58 13.30 -8.96
C GLY A 124 2.17 13.90 -10.25
N LEU A 125 3.49 13.85 -10.42
CA LEU A 125 4.14 14.42 -11.60
C LEU A 125 4.13 13.46 -12.80
N GLU A 126 4.05 14.05 -13.99
CA GLU A 126 4.13 13.40 -15.29
C GLU A 126 5.19 14.13 -16.12
N GLN A 127 5.70 13.49 -17.18
CA GLN A 127 6.71 14.13 -18.04
C GLN A 127 6.24 15.47 -18.63
N ARG A 128 4.93 15.62 -18.93
CA ARG A 128 4.37 16.89 -19.41
C ARG A 128 4.60 18.06 -18.44
N HIS A 129 4.67 17.80 -17.13
CA HIS A 129 4.91 18.86 -16.15
C HIS A 129 6.38 19.32 -16.20
N LEU A 130 7.32 18.41 -16.46
CA LEU A 130 8.74 18.76 -16.67
C LEU A 130 8.92 19.57 -17.95
N ILE A 131 8.27 19.14 -19.04
CA ILE A 131 8.32 19.85 -20.33
C ILE A 131 7.78 21.27 -20.14
N LEU A 132 6.60 21.41 -19.53
CA LEU A 132 5.99 22.71 -19.27
C LEU A 132 6.85 23.61 -18.38
N ALA A 133 7.49 23.05 -17.35
CA ALA A 133 8.38 23.81 -16.47
C ALA A 133 9.62 24.31 -17.24
N ASN A 134 10.20 23.46 -18.09
CA ASN A 134 11.32 23.82 -18.94
C ASN A 134 10.95 24.85 -20.02
N GLU A 135 9.74 24.75 -20.60
CA GLU A 135 9.24 25.75 -21.56
C GLU A 135 9.05 27.14 -20.95
N ARG A 136 8.71 27.20 -19.65
CA ARG A 136 8.44 28.47 -18.94
C ARG A 136 9.71 29.16 -18.45
N GLU A 137 10.58 28.41 -17.78
CA GLU A 137 11.73 28.96 -17.05
C GLU A 137 13.01 28.13 -17.27
N GLY A 138 13.06 27.29 -18.30
CA GLY A 138 14.23 26.47 -18.61
C GLY A 138 14.61 25.53 -17.47
N SER A 139 15.91 25.43 -17.20
CA SER A 139 16.46 24.62 -16.12
C SER A 139 15.92 25.02 -14.74
N ASP A 140 15.70 26.32 -14.53
CA ASP A 140 15.28 26.86 -13.23
C ASP A 140 13.84 26.45 -12.93
N GLY A 141 12.97 26.44 -13.95
CA GLY A 141 11.60 25.94 -13.81
C GLY A 141 11.55 24.47 -13.40
N VAL A 142 12.41 23.64 -14.01
CA VAL A 142 12.51 22.22 -13.65
C VAL A 142 13.08 22.04 -12.24
N ALA A 143 14.11 22.81 -11.87
CA ALA A 143 14.68 22.77 -10.53
C ALA A 143 13.65 23.17 -9.46
N ASN A 144 12.90 24.25 -9.70
CA ASN A 144 11.82 24.72 -8.82
C ASN A 144 10.72 23.67 -8.67
N LEU A 145 10.28 23.03 -9.78
CA LEU A 145 9.26 21.99 -9.76
C LEU A 145 9.67 20.75 -8.94
N LEU A 146 10.96 20.41 -8.98
CA LEU A 146 11.50 19.23 -8.29
C LEU A 146 11.97 19.53 -6.86
N SER A 147 11.96 20.80 -6.45
CA SER A 147 12.36 21.22 -5.11
C SER A 147 11.22 20.99 -4.10
N GLU A 148 11.58 20.60 -2.88
CA GLU A 148 10.64 20.60 -1.76
C GLU A 148 10.48 22.04 -1.25
N LEU A 149 9.24 22.52 -1.18
CA LEU A 149 8.94 23.76 -0.47
C LEU A 149 9.02 23.47 1.03
N PHE A 150 10.14 23.86 1.65
CA PHE A 150 10.17 24.00 3.09
C PHE A 150 9.27 25.18 3.47
N LEU A 151 8.01 24.88 3.77
CA LEU A 151 7.21 25.81 4.56
C LEU A 151 7.89 25.84 5.93
N GLU A 152 8.70 26.86 6.17
CA GLU A 152 9.27 27.11 7.49
C GLU A 152 8.12 27.16 8.50
N ASN A 153 8.07 26.16 9.37
CA ASN A 153 7.19 26.20 10.53
C ASN A 153 7.74 27.32 11.45
N PRO A 154 6.99 28.38 11.75
CA PRO A 154 7.49 29.51 12.54
C PRO A 154 7.81 29.16 14.01
N GLU A 155 7.64 27.90 14.44
CA GLU A 155 7.88 27.47 15.82
C GLU A 155 9.30 26.95 16.10
N SER A 156 10.15 26.77 15.09
CA SER A 156 11.53 26.27 15.28
C SER A 156 12.60 27.36 15.45
N GLN A 157 12.26 28.48 16.11
CA GLN A 157 13.24 29.43 16.67
C GLN A 157 13.17 29.47 18.21
N LYS A 158 13.68 28.42 18.84
CA LYS A 158 14.21 28.38 20.22
C LYS A 158 15.31 27.33 20.17
N THR A 159 16.59 27.55 20.43
CA THR A 159 17.31 28.52 21.27
C THR A 159 18.78 28.40 20.87
N GLU A 160 19.43 29.48 20.43
CA GLU A 160 20.88 29.66 20.57
C GLU A 160 21.15 31.15 20.77
N LYS A 161 21.20 31.58 22.03
CA LYS A 161 22.06 32.68 22.46
C LYS A 161 22.69 32.27 23.79
N LEU A 162 24.02 32.19 23.74
CA LEU A 162 24.94 32.17 24.88
C LEU A 162 24.66 33.35 25.82
#